data_AF-A0A3E1NUI5-F1
#
_entry.id   AF-A0A3E1NUI5-F1
#
_cell.length_a   1.000
_cell.length_b   1.000
_cell.length_c   1.000
_cell.angle_alpha   90.00
_cell.angle_beta   90.00
_cell.angle_gamma   90.00
#
_symmetry.space_group_name_H-M   'P 1'
#
loop_
_entity.id
_entity.type
_entity.pdbx_description
1 polymer ?
#
loop_
_entity_poly.entity_id
_entity_poly.type
_entity_poly.pdbx_seq_one_letter_code
_entity_poly.pdbx_strand_id
1 'polypeptide(L)' 'MKTNVGNIDRGIRIFLGVGICVLFYANRLSGSSAYVLMVIAGILIITGLVGWCPLYALLGIKKTS' A
#
# COMPACT_ATOMS: atom_id res chain seq x y z
N MET A 1 10.92 -10.84 -10.04
CA MET A 1 11.58 -10.94 -8.72
C MET A 1 10.73 -11.85 -7.84
N LYS A 2 11.32 -12.82 -7.14
CA LYS A 2 10.58 -13.74 -6.25
C LYS A 2 9.95 -12.90 -5.13
N THR A 3 8.62 -12.87 -5.09
CA THR A 3 7.83 -12.00 -4.21
C THR A 3 8.07 -12.42 -2.76
N ASN A 4 8.48 -11.48 -1.90
CA ASN A 4 8.87 -11.74 -0.52
C ASN A 4 8.17 -10.81 0.48
N VAL A 5 7.01 -10.31 0.07
CA VAL A 5 5.98 -9.74 0.93
C VAL A 5 4.84 -10.74 0.82
N GLY A 6 4.34 -11.27 1.95
CA GLY A 6 3.23 -12.22 1.89
C GLY A 6 2.08 -11.59 1.10
N ASN A 7 1.45 -12.35 0.20
CA ASN A 7 0.34 -11.85 -0.64
C ASN A 7 -0.75 -11.16 0.21
N ILE A 8 -0.88 -11.56 1.47
CA ILE A 8 -1.74 -10.94 2.48
C ILE A 8 -1.32 -9.49 2.79
N ASP A 9 -0.05 -9.20 3.09
CA ASP A 9 0.42 -7.85 3.44
C ASP A 9 0.32 -6.90 2.23
N ARG A 10 0.61 -7.42 1.03
CA ARG A 10 0.39 -6.71 -0.25
C ARG A 10 -1.10 -6.42 -0.47
N GLY A 11 -1.94 -7.43 -0.27
CA GLY A 11 -3.39 -7.32 -0.39
C GLY A 11 -3.98 -6.30 0.58
N ILE A 12 -3.55 -6.31 1.85
CA ILE A 12 -4.00 -5.36 2.88
C ILE A 12 -3.64 -3.92 2.50
N ARG A 13 -2.41 -3.67 2.04
CA ARG A 13 -1.97 -2.30 1.66
C ARG A 13 -2.76 -1.76 0.47
N ILE A 14 -2.95 -2.59 -0.56
CA ILE A 14 -3.75 -2.21 -1.74
C ILE A 14 -5.21 -1.99 -1.32
N PHE A 15 -5.77 -2.90 -0.51
CA PHE A 15 -7.15 -2.79 -0.03
C PHE A 15 -7.38 -1.51 0.79
N LEU A 16 -6.47 -1.19 1.72
CA LEU A 16 -6.52 0.05 2.50
C LEU A 16 -6.41 1.30 1.61
N GLY A 17 -5.44 1.33 0.70
CA GLY A 17 -5.27 2.47 -0.20
C GLY A 17 -6.48 2.69 -1.11
N VAL A 18 -7.01 1.61 -1.70
CA VAL A 18 -8.25 1.66 -2.51
C VAL A 18 -9.44 2.11 -1.66
N GLY A 19 -9.58 1.61 -0.43
CA GLY A 19 -10.63 2.02 0.50
C GLY A 19 -10.61 3.53 0.79
N ILE A 20 -9.42 4.11 0.99
CA ILE A 20 -9.25 5.57 1.18
C ILE A 20 -9.66 6.33 -0.08
N CYS A 21 -9.26 5.86 -1.28
CA CYS A 21 -9.69 6.48 -2.54
C CYS A 21 -11.22 6.44 -2.72
N VAL A 22 -11.88 5.34 -2.36
CA VAL A 22 -13.34 5.23 -2.41
C VAL A 22 -14.01 6.20 -1.44
N LEU A 23 -13.51 6.29 -0.21
CA LEU A 23 -14.04 7.24 0.80
C LEU A 23 -13.85 8.71 0.36
N PHE A 24 -12.74 9.01 -0.31
CA PHE A 24 -12.50 10.32 -0.91
C PHE A 24 -13.50 10.62 -2.03
N TYR A 25 -13.70 9.68 -2.96
CA TYR A 25 -14.66 9.83 -4.06
C TYR A 25 -16.12 9.90 -3.60
N ALA A 26 -16.45 9.23 -2.50
CA ALA A 26 -17.75 9.29 -1.85
C ALA A 26 -17.98 10.62 -1.09
N ASN A 27 -17.09 11.61 -1.22
CA ASN A 27 -17.11 12.88 -0.50
C ASN A 27 -17.21 12.72 1.03
N ARG A 28 -16.75 11.59 1.58
CA ARG A 28 -16.69 11.35 3.03
C ARG A 28 -15.45 11.96 3.67
N LEU A 29 -14.45 12.28 2.84
CA LEU A 29 -13.24 13.00 3.24
C LEU A 29 -13.26 14.37 2.57
N SER A 30 -13.24 15.45 3.38
CA SER A 30 -13.27 16.83 2.89
C SER A 30 -12.19 17.69 3.58
N GLY A 31 -11.70 18.70 2.87
CA GLY A 31 -10.70 19.65 3.38
C GLY A 31 -9.26 19.15 3.27
N SER A 32 -8.34 19.85 3.93
CA SER A 32 -6.89 19.62 3.79
C SER A 32 -6.46 18.20 4.20
N SER A 33 -7.17 17.57 5.13
CA SER A 33 -6.94 16.19 5.58
C SER A 33 -7.19 15.15 4.48
N ALA A 34 -8.12 15.43 3.56
CA ALA A 34 -8.47 14.52 2.46
C ALA A 34 -7.30 14.39 1.46
N TYR A 35 -6.59 15.48 1.19
CA TYR A 35 -5.40 15.49 0.34
C TYR A 35 -4.23 14.72 0.99
N VAL A 36 -4.02 14.88 2.29
CA VAL A 36 -2.99 14.13 3.04
C VAL A 36 -3.28 12.62 2.99
N LEU A 37 -4.54 12.23 3.22
CA LEU A 37 -4.99 10.83 3.13
C LEU A 37 -4.83 10.27 1.71
N MET A 38 -5.07 11.07 0.68
CA MET A 38 -4.85 10.69 -0.72
C MET A 38 -3.36 10.43 -1.03
N VAL A 39 -2.44 11.25 -0.51
CA VAL A 39 -1.00 11.01 -0.64
C VAL A 39 -0.60 9.71 0.06
N ILE A 40 -1.09 9.47 1.27
CA ILE A 40 -0.84 8.23 2.02
C ILE A 40 -1.38 7.01 1.26
N ALA A 41 -2.60 7.11 0.70
CA ALA A 41 -3.19 6.05 -0.11
C ALA A 41 -2.34 5.72 -1.34
N GLY A 42 -1.85 6.75 -2.05
CA GLY A 42 -0.93 6.58 -3.17
C GLY A 42 0.35 5.83 -2.77
N ILE A 43 0.96 6.19 -1.64
CA ILE A 43 2.15 5.50 -1.12
C ILE A 43 1.85 4.03 -0.78
N LEU A 44 0.72 3.74 -0.13
CA LEU A 44 0.31 2.38 0.22
C LEU A 44 0.08 1.51 -1.01
N ILE A 45 -0.57 2.06 -2.04
CA ILE A 45 -0.83 1.37 -3.30
C ILE A 45 0.49 1.14 -4.04
N ILE A 46 1.34 2.15 -4.19
CA ILE A 46 2.62 2.03 -4.91
C ILE A 46 3.52 1.01 -4.20
N THR A 47 3.65 1.09 -2.88
CA THR A 47 4.46 0.14 -2.10
C THR A 47 3.90 -1.29 -2.14
N GLY A 48 2.57 -1.45 -2.18
CA GLY A 48 1.91 -2.72 -2.43
C GLY A 48 2.13 -3.25 -3.85
N LEU A 49 1.98 -2.41 -4.87
CA LEU A 49 2.10 -2.78 -6.29
C LEU A 49 3.52 -3.16 -6.69
N VAL A 50 4.52 -2.44 -6.20
CA VAL A 50 5.94 -2.76 -6.44
C VAL A 50 6.27 -4.17 -5.91
N GLY A 51 5.49 -4.70 -4.95
CA GLY A 51 5.58 -6.10 -4.51
C GLY A 51 6.94 -6.50 -3.96
N TRP A 52 7.80 -5.50 -3.74
CA TRP A 52 9.20 -5.60 -3.41
C TRP A 52 9.49 -4.49 -2.41
N CYS A 53 9.53 -4.85 -1.13
CA CYS A 53 10.00 -3.93 -0.12
C CYS A 53 11.53 -3.95 -0.16
N PRO A 54 12.22 -2.84 -0.51
CA PRO A 54 13.68 -2.80 -0.55
C PRO A 54 14.31 -3.15 0.80
N LEU A 55 13.59 -2.90 1.91
CA LEU A 55 14.04 -3.26 3.25
C LEU A 55 14.15 -4.78 3.46
N TYR A 56 13.26 -5.59 2.89
CA TYR A 56 13.37 -7.06 2.94
C TYR A 56 14.53 -7.58 2.08
N ALA A 57 14.81 -6.90 0.97
CA ALA A 57 15.99 -7.19 0.14
C ALA A 57 17.29 -6.80 0.86
N LEU A 58 17.32 -5.66 1.55
CA LEU A 58 18.44 -5.20 2.37
C LEU A 58 18.68 -6.07 3.61
N LEU A 59 17.62 -6.57 4.25
CA LEU A 59 17.70 -7.45 5.42
C LEU A 59 17.96 -8.92 5.06
N GLY A 60 18.08 -9.26 3.77
CA GLY A 60 18.47 -10.61 3.31
C GLY A 60 17.46 -11.73 3.63
N ILE A 61 16.29 -11.40 4.17
CA ILE A 61 15.23 -12.36 4.49
C ILE A 61 14.70 -12.89 3.16
N LYS A 62 14.74 -14.20 2.90
CA LYS A 62 14.10 -14.85 1.75
C LYS A 62 12.98 -15.73 2.29
N LYS A 63 11.71 -15.39 2.09
CA LYS A 63 10.62 -16.34 2.32
C LYS A 63 10.46 -17.24 1.10
N THR A 64 10.72 -18.51 1.31
CA THR A 64 10.38 -19.61 0.41
C THR A 64 9.00 -20.14 0.78
N SER A 65 7.96 -19.60 0.14
CA SER A 65 6.70 -20.27 -0.24
C SER A 65 5.75 -19.25 -0.85
#